data_AF-A0A5J5FDM2-F1
#
_entry.id   AF-A0A5J5FDM2-F1
#
_cell.length_a   1.000
_cell.length_b   1.000
_cell.length_c   1.000
_cell.angle_alpha   90.00
_cell.angle_beta   90.00
_cell.angle_gamma   90.00
#
_symmetry.space_group_name_H-M   'P 1'
#
loop_
_entity.id
_entity.type
_entity.pdbx_description
1 polymer ?
#
loop_
_entity_poly.entity_id
_entity_poly.type
_entity_poly.pdbx_seq_one_letter_code
_entity_poly.pdbx_strand_id
1 'polypeptide(L)'
;MTREPKYKKYITEGSPEFNLQLKRWYENLKAHSVITAETYFRHLLLWCDRDNTNPMELLELARREDFRYRIMDVIRRFEAEGKAGSYISYAEKPLISWLKFNGINVKLSINIKDENRNIRSENERVPNKEELGKILRMATPRARVSVSLMAYTGLRPETLGDYEGTDC
;
A
#
# COMPACT_ATOMS: atom_id res chain seq x y z
N MET A 1 20.72 3.33 5.72
CA MET A 1 20.59 2.01 5.06
C MET A 1 19.46 2.12 4.06
N THR A 2 19.78 2.59 2.86
CA THR A 2 18.83 2.76 1.76
C THR A 2 18.24 1.38 1.47
N ARG A 3 16.98 1.14 1.87
CA ARG A 3 16.30 -0.09 1.51
C ARG A 3 16.08 -0.01 0.01
N GLU A 4 16.99 -0.62 -0.76
CA GLU A 4 16.70 -0.95 -2.16
C GLU A 4 15.30 -1.57 -2.19
N PRO A 5 14.36 -1.00 -2.96
CA PRO A 5 13.01 -1.54 -3.00
C PRO A 5 13.13 -3.02 -3.39
N LYS A 6 12.60 -3.93 -2.57
CA LYS A 6 12.61 -5.41 -2.73
C LYS A 6 12.13 -5.93 -4.11
N TYR A 7 11.76 -5.01 -4.99
CA TYR A 7 10.97 -5.22 -6.18
C TYR A 7 11.66 -4.69 -7.44
N LYS A 8 12.86 -4.09 -7.33
CA LYS A 8 13.71 -3.73 -8.50
C LYS A 8 13.84 -4.89 -9.49
N LYS A 9 13.90 -6.14 -8.98
CA LYS A 9 13.94 -7.36 -9.79
C LYS A 9 12.81 -7.46 -10.82
N TYR A 10 11.59 -7.02 -10.47
CA TYR A 10 10.43 -7.05 -11.38
C TYR A 10 10.46 -5.95 -12.44
N ILE A 11 11.32 -4.94 -12.30
CA ILE A 11 11.59 -3.91 -13.31
C ILE A 11 12.72 -4.36 -14.25
N THR A 12 13.54 -5.33 -13.84
CA THR A 12 14.75 -5.74 -14.57
C THR A 12 14.67 -7.12 -15.22
N GLU A 13 13.77 -8.02 -14.79
CA GLU A 13 13.79 -9.44 -15.19
C GLU A 13 12.72 -9.85 -16.23
N GLY A 14 11.80 -8.97 -16.65
CA GLY A 14 10.80 -9.29 -17.69
C GLY A 14 11.14 -8.76 -19.09
N SER A 15 10.23 -8.99 -20.07
CA SER A 15 10.33 -8.41 -21.42
C SER A 15 10.58 -6.88 -21.33
N PRO A 16 11.44 -6.29 -22.18
CA PRO A 16 11.72 -4.85 -22.17
C PRO A 16 10.46 -3.97 -22.19
N GLU A 17 9.41 -4.41 -22.89
CA GLU A 17 8.14 -3.70 -23.01
C GLU A 17 7.29 -3.77 -21.73
N PHE A 18 7.28 -4.92 -21.06
CA PHE A 18 6.61 -5.11 -19.76
C PHE A 18 7.21 -4.19 -18.71
N ASN A 19 8.55 -4.20 -18.62
CA ASN A 19 9.29 -3.38 -17.67
C ASN A 19 9.02 -1.88 -17.93
N LEU A 20 8.85 -1.50 -19.20
CA LEU A 20 8.57 -0.11 -19.58
C LEU A 20 7.15 0.34 -19.20
N GLN A 21 6.11 -0.46 -19.45
CA GLN A 21 4.73 -0.09 -19.07
C GLN A 21 4.57 0.02 -17.55
N LEU A 22 5.10 -0.97 -16.83
CA LEU A 22 5.03 -0.98 -15.37
C LEU A 22 5.82 0.20 -14.77
N LYS A 23 6.98 0.54 -15.35
CA LYS A 23 7.74 1.74 -15.00
C LYS A 23 6.97 3.02 -15.27
N ARG A 24 6.33 3.15 -16.44
CA ARG A 24 5.50 4.34 -16.78
C ARG A 24 4.36 4.54 -15.79
N TRP A 25 3.67 3.46 -15.42
CA TRP A 25 2.62 3.52 -14.40
C TRP A 25 3.16 3.93 -13.04
N TYR A 26 4.27 3.34 -12.61
CA TYR A 26 4.92 3.67 -11.35
C TYR A 26 5.35 5.14 -11.29
N GLU A 27 6.03 5.64 -12.32
CA GLU A 27 6.46 7.05 -12.39
C GLU A 27 5.26 8.00 -12.44
N ASN A 28 4.18 7.64 -13.13
CA ASN A 28 2.95 8.41 -13.14
C ASN A 28 2.31 8.51 -11.74
N LEU A 29 2.30 7.42 -10.97
CA LEU A 29 1.85 7.46 -9.56
C LEU A 29 2.81 8.29 -8.70
N LYS A 30 4.12 8.11 -8.89
CA LYS A 30 5.18 8.78 -8.12
C LYS A 30 5.12 10.29 -8.30
N ALA A 31 4.75 10.77 -9.49
CA ALA A 31 4.56 12.20 -9.77
C ALA A 31 3.53 12.87 -8.84
N HIS A 32 2.58 12.10 -8.31
CA HIS A 32 1.62 12.60 -7.31
C HIS A 32 2.04 12.24 -5.87
N SER A 33 2.44 10.99 -5.63
CA SER A 33 2.81 10.51 -4.29
C SER A 33 3.74 9.30 -4.38
N VAL A 34 4.96 9.45 -3.86
CA VAL A 34 5.94 8.37 -3.74
C VAL A 34 5.38 7.20 -2.91
N ILE A 35 4.73 7.52 -1.79
CA ILE A 35 4.10 6.54 -0.89
C ILE A 35 3.06 5.70 -1.64
N THR A 36 2.21 6.36 -2.43
CA THR A 36 1.18 5.69 -3.22
C THR A 36 1.81 4.80 -4.28
N ALA A 37 2.81 5.30 -5.01
CA ALA A 37 3.51 4.53 -6.03
C ALA A 37 4.12 3.24 -5.46
N GLU A 38 4.88 3.34 -4.37
CA GLU A 38 5.50 2.18 -3.73
C GLU A 38 4.48 1.20 -3.16
N THR A 39 3.43 1.72 -2.54
CA THR A 39 2.41 0.88 -1.91
C THR A 39 1.59 0.16 -2.98
N TYR A 40 1.15 0.87 -4.02
CA TYR A 40 0.39 0.29 -5.12
C TYR A 40 1.20 -0.76 -5.86
N PHE A 41 2.47 -0.47 -6.16
CA PHE A 41 3.36 -1.43 -6.79
C PHE A 41 3.49 -2.72 -6.00
N ARG A 42 3.72 -2.62 -4.69
CA ARG A 42 3.86 -3.78 -3.80
C ARG A 42 2.59 -4.63 -3.75
N HIS A 43 1.43 -3.97 -3.65
CA HIS A 43 0.14 -4.66 -3.57
C HIS A 43 -0.27 -5.27 -4.92
N LEU A 44 0.07 -4.65 -6.05
CA LEU A 44 -0.12 -5.24 -7.38
C LEU A 44 0.69 -6.53 -7.52
N LEU A 45 1.97 -6.52 -7.14
CA LEU A 45 2.81 -7.71 -7.19
C LEU A 45 2.33 -8.80 -6.23
N LEU A 46 1.89 -8.44 -5.02
CA LEU A 46 1.30 -9.40 -4.09
C LEU A 46 0.06 -10.05 -4.70
N TRP A 47 -0.79 -9.28 -5.39
CA TRP A 47 -1.93 -9.83 -6.11
C TRP A 47 -1.51 -10.84 -7.18
N CYS A 48 -0.51 -10.47 -7.97
CA CYS A 48 0.02 -11.33 -9.02
C CYS A 48 0.53 -12.65 -8.45
N ASP A 49 1.29 -12.60 -7.35
CA ASP A 49 1.80 -13.79 -6.65
C ASP A 49 0.66 -14.70 -6.13
N ARG A 50 -0.41 -14.11 -5.57
CA ARG A 50 -1.55 -14.86 -5.01
C ARG A 50 -2.45 -15.50 -6.05
N ASP A 51 -2.53 -14.88 -7.22
CA ASP A 51 -3.32 -15.37 -8.35
C ASP A 51 -2.46 -16.16 -9.36
N ASN A 52 -1.18 -16.40 -9.03
CA ASN A 52 -0.19 -17.05 -9.88
C ASN A 52 -0.20 -16.49 -11.31
N THR A 53 -0.11 -15.18 -11.39
CA THR A 53 -0.15 -14.37 -12.63
C THR A 53 0.96 -13.33 -12.58
N ASN A 54 1.04 -12.49 -13.61
CA ASN A 54 1.88 -11.29 -13.61
C ASN A 54 1.08 -10.08 -14.10
N PRO A 55 1.58 -8.83 -13.96
CA PRO A 55 0.78 -7.66 -14.30
C PRO A 55 0.35 -7.59 -15.77
N MET A 56 1.09 -8.21 -16.71
CA MET A 56 0.69 -8.28 -18.13
C MET A 56 -0.37 -9.33 -18.38
N GLU A 57 -0.19 -10.52 -17.82
CA GLU A 57 -1.21 -11.58 -17.87
C GLU A 57 -2.53 -11.07 -17.27
N LEU A 58 -2.47 -10.24 -16.23
CA LEU A 58 -3.63 -9.57 -15.68
C LEU A 58 -4.37 -8.68 -16.71
N LEU A 59 -3.65 -8.00 -17.61
CA LEU A 59 -4.27 -7.19 -18.67
C LEU A 59 -5.05 -8.07 -19.66
N GLU A 60 -4.51 -9.24 -20.00
CA GLU A 60 -5.17 -10.20 -20.90
C GLU A 60 -6.37 -10.86 -20.22
N LEU A 61 -6.23 -11.22 -18.95
CA LEU A 61 -7.31 -11.78 -18.15
C LEU A 61 -8.44 -10.78 -17.93
N ALA A 62 -8.13 -9.50 -17.73
CA ALA A 62 -9.13 -8.45 -17.48
C ALA A 62 -10.06 -8.18 -18.66
N ARG A 63 -9.71 -8.65 -19.87
CA ARG A 63 -10.57 -8.57 -21.06
C ARG A 63 -11.62 -9.68 -21.12
N ARG A 64 -11.49 -10.70 -20.27
CA ARG A 64 -12.42 -11.83 -20.22
C ARG A 64 -13.60 -11.52 -19.30
N GLU A 65 -14.77 -12.07 -19.62
CA GLU A 65 -15.99 -11.86 -18.83
C GLU A 65 -15.90 -12.44 -17.41
N ASP A 66 -15.10 -13.49 -17.23
CA ASP A 66 -14.92 -14.21 -15.97
C ASP A 66 -13.90 -13.57 -15.02
N PHE A 67 -13.23 -12.48 -15.44
CA PHE A 67 -12.20 -11.82 -14.64
C PHE A 67 -12.68 -11.44 -13.24
N ARG A 68 -13.91 -10.95 -13.13
CA ARG A 68 -14.51 -10.57 -11.85
C ARG A 68 -14.62 -11.75 -10.89
N TYR A 69 -14.93 -12.95 -11.38
CA TYR A 69 -15.02 -14.15 -10.55
C TYR A 69 -13.64 -14.56 -10.01
N ARG A 70 -12.60 -14.42 -10.84
CA ARG A 70 -11.22 -14.66 -10.41
C ARG A 70 -10.77 -13.74 -9.29
N ILE A 71 -11.08 -12.43 -9.39
CA ILE A 71 -10.79 -11.48 -8.31
C ILE A 71 -11.58 -11.83 -7.04
N MET A 72 -12.84 -12.25 -7.20
CA MET A 72 -13.66 -12.69 -6.08
C MET A 72 -13.04 -13.91 -5.37
N ASP A 73 -12.54 -14.90 -6.10
CA ASP A 73 -11.91 -16.09 -5.52
C ASP A 73 -10.67 -15.75 -4.69
N VAL A 74 -9.83 -14.83 -5.17
CA VAL A 74 -8.65 -14.39 -4.43
C VAL A 74 -9.05 -13.60 -3.18
N ILE A 75 -10.10 -12.78 -3.25
CA ILE A 75 -10.68 -12.12 -2.06
C ILE A 75 -11.15 -13.16 -1.04
N ARG A 76 -11.85 -14.22 -1.46
CA ARG A 76 -12.27 -15.30 -0.55
C ARG A 76 -11.09 -16.05 0.07
N ARG A 77 -9.98 -16.22 -0.67
CA ARG A 77 -8.73 -16.76 -0.10
C ARG A 77 -8.16 -15.85 0.99
N PHE A 78 -8.13 -14.54 0.77
CA PHE A 78 -7.68 -13.60 1.80
C PHE A 78 -8.57 -13.62 3.05
N GLU A 79 -9.89 -13.73 2.89
CA GLU A 79 -10.81 -13.87 4.02
C GLU A 79 -10.58 -15.20 4.77
N ALA A 80 -10.37 -16.31 4.06
CA ALA A 80 -10.06 -17.61 4.65
C ALA A 80 -8.72 -17.60 5.42
N GLU A 81 -7.75 -16.81 4.98
CA GLU A 81 -6.50 -16.54 5.70
C GLU A 81 -6.65 -15.61 6.91
N GLY A 82 -7.87 -15.11 7.18
CA GLY A 82 -8.14 -14.20 8.29
C GLY A 82 -7.57 -12.80 8.10
N LYS A 83 -7.34 -12.35 6.86
CA LYS A 83 -6.91 -10.96 6.61
C LYS A 83 -8.06 -10.00 6.91
N ALA A 84 -7.72 -8.82 7.43
CA ALA A 84 -8.71 -7.78 7.72
C ALA A 84 -9.38 -7.28 6.44
N GLY A 85 -10.70 -7.05 6.48
CA GLY A 85 -11.46 -6.54 5.33
C GLY A 85 -10.89 -5.23 4.77
N SER A 86 -10.48 -4.31 5.65
CA SER A 86 -9.81 -3.06 5.26
C SER A 86 -8.50 -3.27 4.51
N TYR A 87 -7.74 -4.31 4.83
CA TYR A 87 -6.54 -4.68 4.08
C TYR A 87 -6.88 -5.22 2.68
N ILE A 88 -7.91 -6.06 2.58
CA ILE A 88 -8.35 -6.65 1.29
C ILE A 88 -8.89 -5.56 0.37
N SER A 89 -9.75 -4.67 0.87
CA SER A 89 -10.30 -3.54 0.12
C SER A 89 -9.20 -2.60 -0.38
N TYR A 90 -8.20 -2.32 0.47
CA TYR A 90 -7.06 -1.51 0.06
C TYR A 90 -6.21 -2.20 -1.02
N ALA A 91 -6.06 -3.53 -0.96
CA ALA A 91 -5.31 -4.30 -1.95
C ALA A 91 -5.97 -4.34 -3.33
N GLU A 92 -7.28 -4.07 -3.46
CA GLU A 92 -7.98 -4.00 -4.76
C GLU A 92 -7.64 -2.72 -5.55
N LYS A 93 -7.41 -1.59 -4.86
CA LYS A 93 -7.19 -0.28 -5.51
C LYS A 93 -6.02 -0.27 -6.51
N PRO A 94 -4.86 -0.88 -6.21
CA PRO A 94 -3.73 -0.95 -7.14
C PRO A 94 -4.04 -1.74 -8.41
N LEU A 95 -4.84 -2.81 -8.29
CA LEU A 95 -5.31 -3.60 -9.43
C LEU A 95 -6.11 -2.73 -10.38
N ILE A 96 -7.13 -2.04 -9.85
CA ILE A 96 -7.99 -1.13 -10.63
C ILE A 96 -7.15 0.01 -11.24
N SER A 97 -6.20 0.56 -10.49
CA SER A 97 -5.30 1.62 -10.96
C SER A 97 -4.45 1.16 -12.15
N TRP A 98 -3.87 -0.04 -12.08
CA TRP A 98 -3.08 -0.64 -13.15
C TRP A 98 -3.92 -0.91 -14.40
N LEU A 99 -5.10 -1.52 -14.25
CA LEU A 99 -6.01 -1.79 -15.35
C LEU A 99 -6.45 -0.50 -16.04
N LYS A 100 -6.85 0.51 -15.25
CA LYS A 100 -7.27 1.83 -15.76
C LYS A 100 -6.15 2.54 -16.51
N PHE A 101 -4.91 2.50 -16.00
CA PHE A 101 -3.75 3.07 -16.67
C PHE A 101 -3.53 2.47 -18.07
N ASN A 102 -3.86 1.19 -18.24
CA ASN A 102 -3.79 0.47 -19.50
C ASN A 102 -5.10 0.49 -20.30
N GLY A 103 -6.03 1.39 -19.99
CA GLY A 103 -7.27 1.60 -20.73
C GLY A 103 -8.38 0.59 -20.44
N ILE A 104 -8.23 -0.27 -19.44
CA ILE A 104 -9.22 -1.29 -19.07
C ILE A 104 -10.00 -0.82 -17.85
N ASN A 105 -11.28 -0.48 -18.04
CA ASN A 105 -12.18 -0.09 -16.95
C ASN A 105 -12.99 -1.30 -16.48
N VAL A 106 -12.64 -1.84 -15.32
CA VAL A 106 -13.36 -2.95 -14.69
C VAL A 106 -14.33 -2.48 -13.62
N LYS A 107 -15.50 -3.12 -13.53
CA LYS A 107 -16.49 -2.89 -12.46
C LYS A 107 -16.65 -4.15 -11.63
N LEU A 108 -15.79 -4.27 -10.61
CA LEU A 108 -15.69 -5.48 -9.79
C LEU A 108 -16.83 -5.61 -8.77
N SER A 109 -17.36 -4.51 -8.20
CA SER A 109 -18.46 -4.47 -7.22
C SER A 109 -18.55 -5.70 -6.30
N ILE A 110 -17.43 -6.07 -5.65
CA ILE A 110 -17.32 -7.24 -4.78
C ILE A 110 -17.51 -6.77 -3.33
N ASN A 111 -18.43 -7.40 -2.61
CA ASN A 111 -18.63 -7.10 -1.20
C ASN A 111 -17.55 -7.77 -0.34
N ILE A 112 -16.89 -6.98 0.49
CA ILE A 112 -15.87 -7.42 1.45
C ILE A 112 -16.40 -7.18 2.86
N LYS A 113 -16.37 -8.20 3.71
CA LYS A 113 -16.83 -8.07 5.09
C LYS A 113 -15.90 -7.14 5.87
N ASP A 114 -16.46 -6.25 6.69
CA ASP A 114 -15.71 -5.36 7.58
C ASP A 114 -14.67 -4.48 6.85
N GLU A 115 -14.94 -4.11 5.58
CA GLU A 115 -14.02 -3.33 4.74
C GLU A 115 -13.66 -1.96 5.32
N ASN A 116 -14.59 -1.33 6.05
CA ASN A 116 -14.41 -0.02 6.67
C ASN A 116 -14.02 -0.14 8.16
N ARG A 117 -13.81 -1.36 8.66
CA ARG A 117 -13.51 -1.61 10.07
C ARG A 117 -12.01 -1.46 10.32
N ASN A 118 -11.65 -0.57 11.25
CA ASN A 118 -10.27 -0.36 11.67
C ASN A 118 -10.04 -0.94 13.07
N ILE A 119 -9.72 -2.23 13.12
CA ILE A 119 -9.49 -2.98 14.37
C ILE A 119 -8.36 -2.37 15.21
N ARG A 120 -7.33 -1.78 14.56
CA ARG A 120 -6.20 -1.17 15.28
C ARG A 120 -6.61 0.07 16.04
N SER A 121 -7.43 0.92 15.43
CA SER A 121 -7.88 2.17 16.05
C SER A 121 -9.04 1.97 17.02
N GLU A 122 -9.81 0.88 16.92
CA GLU A 122 -10.94 0.59 17.83
C GLU A 122 -10.53 0.54 19.31
N ASN A 123 -9.34 0.01 19.62
CA ASN A 123 -8.84 -0.14 20.99
C ASN A 123 -7.61 0.75 21.27
N GLU A 124 -7.33 1.71 20.39
CA GLU A 124 -6.17 2.58 20.55
C GLU A 124 -6.41 3.59 21.68
N ARG A 125 -5.50 3.63 22.66
CA ARG A 125 -5.56 4.58 23.79
C ARG A 125 -4.41 5.57 23.71
N VAL A 126 -4.70 6.83 23.99
CA VAL A 126 -3.69 7.88 24.14
C VAL A 126 -2.89 7.67 25.45
N PRO A 127 -1.55 7.77 25.42
CA PRO A 127 -0.72 7.74 26.64
C PRO A 127 -1.16 8.79 27.67
N ASN A 128 -1.10 8.44 28.95
CA ASN A 128 -1.33 9.40 30.03
C ASN A 128 -0.08 10.27 30.30
N LYS A 129 -0.19 11.28 31.17
CA LYS A 129 0.91 12.21 31.47
C LYS A 129 2.16 11.52 32.01
N GLU A 130 2.01 10.51 32.86
CA GLU A 130 3.14 9.78 33.43
C GLU A 130 3.84 8.90 32.38
N GLU A 131 3.06 8.23 31.55
CA GLU A 131 3.53 7.41 30.42
C GLU A 131 4.28 8.28 29.41
N LEU A 132 3.72 9.43 29.03
CA LEU A 132 4.38 10.41 28.17
C LEU A 132 5.70 10.90 28.79
N GLY A 133 5.70 11.19 30.09
CA GLY A 133 6.92 11.56 30.83
C GLY A 133 7.99 10.47 30.79
N LYS A 134 7.61 9.19 30.87
CA LYS A 134 8.54 8.05 30.73
C LYS A 134 9.11 7.97 29.31
N ILE A 135 8.27 8.13 28.28
CA ILE A 135 8.70 8.14 26.88
C ILE A 135 9.74 9.24 26.63
N LEU A 136 9.47 10.47 27.08
CA LEU A 136 10.36 11.62 26.88
C LEU A 136 11.72 11.44 27.57
N ARG A 137 11.76 10.80 28.75
CA ARG A 137 13.01 10.52 29.48
C ARG A 137 13.87 9.45 28.79
N MET A 138 13.24 8.43 28.20
CA MET A 138 13.95 7.34 27.51
C MET A 138 14.36 7.71 26.08
N ALA A 139 13.72 8.70 25.47
CA ALA A 139 14.02 9.13 24.11
C ALA A 139 15.40 9.81 23.99
N THR A 140 16.05 9.61 22.84
CA THR A 140 17.23 10.38 22.44
C THR A 140 16.90 11.87 22.30
N PRO A 141 17.88 12.79 22.33
CA PRO A 141 17.60 14.23 22.20
C PRO A 141 16.76 14.58 20.96
N ARG A 142 17.07 13.99 19.79
CA ARG A 142 16.29 14.18 18.56
C ARG A 142 14.86 13.64 18.71
N ALA A 143 14.70 12.41 19.19
CA ALA A 143 13.38 11.81 19.36
C ALA A 143 12.52 12.56 20.37
N ARG A 144 13.13 13.11 21.43
CA ARG A 144 12.42 13.91 22.44
C ARG A 144 11.77 15.16 21.84
N VAL A 145 12.44 15.85 20.92
CA VAL A 145 11.88 17.00 20.20
C VAL A 145 10.69 16.56 19.33
N SER A 146 10.85 15.50 18.52
CA SER A 146 9.76 14.99 17.68
C SER A 146 8.55 14.54 18.47
N VAL A 147 8.75 13.79 19.58
CA VAL A 147 7.67 13.36 20.48
C VAL A 147 6.97 14.57 21.11
N SER A 148 7.73 15.59 21.50
CA SER A 148 7.15 16.80 22.10
C SER A 148 6.29 17.56 21.09
N LEU A 149 6.73 17.70 19.85
CA LEU A 149 5.95 18.32 18.78
C LEU A 149 4.63 17.54 18.57
N MET A 150 4.68 16.22 18.41
CA MET A 150 3.46 15.43 18.23
C MET A 150 2.51 15.50 19.44
N ALA A 151 3.06 15.39 20.66
CA ALA A 151 2.25 15.31 21.88
C ALA A 151 1.61 16.64 22.28
N TYR A 152 2.28 17.78 22.04
CA TYR A 152 1.82 19.09 22.52
C TYR A 152 1.14 19.94 21.44
N THR A 153 1.36 19.67 20.16
CA THR A 153 0.72 20.44 19.07
C THR A 153 -0.16 19.59 18.15
N GLY A 154 -0.17 18.26 18.33
CA GLY A 154 -0.98 17.36 17.52
C GLY A 154 -0.48 17.20 16.07
N LEU A 155 0.78 17.54 15.81
CA LEU A 155 1.39 17.37 14.49
C LEU A 155 1.42 15.89 14.10
N ARG A 156 1.12 15.62 12.83
CA ARG A 156 1.31 14.29 12.24
C ARG A 156 2.81 14.06 12.03
N PRO A 157 3.30 12.82 12.18
CA PRO A 157 4.70 12.49 11.90
C PRO A 157 5.19 12.98 10.52
N GLU A 158 4.32 12.87 9.51
CA GLU A 158 4.58 13.29 8.12
C GLU A 158 4.74 14.82 7.94
N THR A 159 4.43 15.63 8.95
CA THR A 159 4.71 17.07 8.94
C THR A 159 6.09 17.41 9.51
N LEU A 160 6.70 16.48 10.25
CA LEU A 160 8.02 16.66 10.84
C LEU A 160 9.16 16.27 9.91
N GLY A 161 8.85 15.61 8.80
CA GLY A 161 9.79 15.41 7.70
C GLY A 161 9.20 14.71 6.49
N ASP A 162 10.03 14.45 5.49
CA ASP A 162 9.58 13.84 4.23
C ASP A 162 9.73 12.30 4.21
N TYR A 163 9.01 11.65 3.28
CA TYR A 163 8.99 10.18 3.17
C TYR A 163 10.34 9.58 2.76
N GLU A 164 11.13 10.29 1.96
CA GLU A 164 12.43 9.84 1.46
C GLU A 164 13.56 10.18 2.47
N GLY A 165 13.27 10.97 3.50
CA GLY A 165 14.21 11.48 4.49
C GLY A 165 15.25 12.44 3.88
N THR A 166 14.87 13.17 2.83
CA THR A 166 15.77 14.08 2.08
C THR A 166 15.70 15.53 2.55
N ASP A 167 14.82 15.83 3.49
CA ASP A 167 14.63 17.10 4.15
C ASP A 167 15.74 17.35 5.19
N CYS A 168 16.97 17.53 4.71
CA CYS A 168 18.12 17.94 5.50
C CYS A 168 18.94 18.99 4.75
#